data_AF-A0A354TEH6-F1
#
_entry.id   AF-A0A354TEH6-F1
#
_cell.length_a   1.000
_cell.length_b   1.000
_cell.length_c   1.000
_cell.angle_alpha   90.00
_cell.angle_beta   90.00
_cell.angle_gamma   90.00
#
_symmetry.space_group_name_H-M   'P 1'
#
loop_
_entity.id
_entity.type
_entity.pdbx_description
1 polymer ?
#
loop_
_entity_poly.entity_id
_entity_poly.type
_entity_poly.pdbx_seq_one_letter_code
_entity_poly.pdbx_strand_id
1 'polypeptide(L)'
;MRPLILIALTLSSVFAGDASIIEKTPGLVGFWTFGEEAGQKRVSQGTKEQHPLSEVNGPIKRSVGGPFSGYAADLNGSQYFEIKHSETGDLNISGKDAQVSMFAVVRIVNLKKSRTIAGMWSEGKGANDDTGTRQYALLMNMPTYGGNRQLVPHISSEGGVTMRADGTKFPWCADYAATKREVPEEEWCTLAFTYDSKYLRTYINGVLDQRQLDAVKDKRNDPYFTKEGPDGKDRGMNPYYHGRGIFKYDPVLHAKTKIAPSDFTVGARMAVGSMTGEATIGKFGGLAVFNCALSDAELKHLHDAAGVETLNAQPPPKPVIFRHPKGSVTLEGENVLYTLDGSDPVAKSNPYLAPIALASGSTVKARSFSKDRKRMSEVATMDYEPLPGHQPLPSTVVPVTQDRSWPSYDWRKRHELTSAAVRRSKPQILFIGDSITHFFGGEQFDGYVLRGKNTWDEFYAPRKAGNLGFGWDKTENVLWRLQHGSIDGIAPKLVVMMIGTNNTGDCSAPDIAQGIIAIVSELNQRLPQSKILLLGIFPRGEKPNPQREKIAVINQLLAQLDGERNVTFLDIGPKFLTPDGLITKDIMPDYLHPNEKGYRIWAEAIEPTVKKLMGE
;
A
#
# COMPACT_ATOMS: atom_id res chain seq x y z
N MET A 1 5.79 -10.88 -64.44
CA MET A 1 5.85 -10.52 -63.00
C MET A 1 4.51 -10.91 -62.38
N ARG A 2 4.51 -11.88 -61.45
CA ARG A 2 3.33 -12.23 -60.65
C ARG A 2 3.30 -11.31 -59.42
N PRO A 3 2.13 -10.82 -58.97
CA PRO A 3 2.06 -10.04 -57.75
C PRO A 3 2.20 -10.98 -56.54
N LEU A 4 3.05 -10.61 -55.60
CA LEU A 4 3.12 -11.24 -54.28
C LEU A 4 1.82 -10.93 -53.53
N ILE A 5 1.06 -11.96 -53.21
CA ILE A 5 -0.03 -11.90 -52.24
C ILE A 5 0.62 -11.84 -50.86
N LEU A 6 0.50 -10.68 -50.19
CA LEU A 6 0.88 -10.54 -48.79
C LEU A 6 -0.19 -11.24 -47.94
N ILE A 7 0.08 -12.49 -47.56
CA ILE A 7 -0.72 -13.19 -46.56
C ILE A 7 -0.42 -12.52 -45.22
N ALA A 8 -1.36 -11.72 -44.73
CA ALA A 8 -1.35 -11.26 -43.36
C ALA A 8 -1.53 -12.48 -42.45
N LEU A 9 -0.45 -12.98 -41.86
CA LEU A 9 -0.54 -13.85 -40.69
C LEU A 9 -1.17 -13.03 -39.57
N THR A 10 -2.44 -13.27 -39.30
CA THR A 10 -3.08 -12.87 -38.04
C THR A 10 -2.41 -13.65 -36.93
N LEU A 11 -1.42 -13.04 -36.26
CA LEU A 11 -0.99 -13.46 -34.94
C LEU A 11 -2.23 -13.38 -34.03
N SER A 12 -2.86 -14.51 -33.76
CA SER A 12 -3.85 -14.61 -32.69
C SER A 12 -3.14 -14.21 -31.40
N SER A 13 -3.39 -13.02 -30.88
CA SER A 13 -2.99 -12.65 -29.53
C SER A 13 -3.68 -13.63 -28.60
N VAL A 14 -2.94 -14.62 -28.09
CA VAL A 14 -3.45 -15.56 -27.10
C VAL A 14 -3.59 -14.79 -25.80
N PHE A 15 -4.78 -14.25 -25.55
CA PHE A 15 -5.12 -13.65 -24.27
C PHE A 15 -5.13 -14.73 -23.19
N ALA A 16 -4.93 -14.34 -21.93
CA ALA A 16 -4.88 -15.32 -20.83
C ALA A 16 -6.23 -16.00 -20.58
N GLY A 17 -7.33 -15.33 -20.89
CA GLY A 17 -8.69 -15.81 -20.78
C GLY A 17 -9.45 -15.86 -22.12
N ASP A 18 -10.56 -16.58 -22.13
CA ASP A 18 -11.45 -16.78 -23.28
C ASP A 18 -12.75 -15.98 -23.10
N ALA A 19 -12.80 -14.80 -23.73
CA ALA A 19 -13.97 -13.92 -23.75
C ALA A 19 -15.23 -14.61 -24.29
N SER A 20 -15.09 -15.58 -25.21
CA SER A 20 -16.22 -16.19 -25.89
C SER A 20 -17.08 -17.05 -24.96
N ILE A 21 -16.51 -17.53 -23.86
CA ILE A 21 -17.26 -18.26 -22.82
C ILE A 21 -18.24 -17.32 -22.12
N ILE A 22 -17.80 -16.10 -21.78
CA ILE A 22 -18.62 -15.10 -21.11
C ILE A 22 -19.74 -14.67 -22.07
N GLU A 23 -19.39 -14.37 -23.33
CA GLU A 23 -20.32 -13.92 -24.37
C GLU A 23 -21.43 -14.93 -24.69
N LYS A 24 -21.14 -16.24 -24.57
CA LYS A 24 -22.11 -17.31 -24.85
C LYS A 24 -22.91 -17.73 -23.61
N THR A 25 -22.59 -17.20 -22.43
CA THR A 25 -23.27 -17.57 -21.19
C THR A 25 -24.71 -16.99 -21.20
N PRO A 26 -25.76 -17.81 -21.00
CA PRO A 26 -27.14 -17.34 -21.06
C PRO A 26 -27.43 -16.21 -20.08
N GLY A 27 -28.32 -15.30 -20.49
CA GLY A 27 -28.75 -14.17 -19.66
C GLY A 27 -27.74 -13.02 -19.59
N LEU A 28 -26.67 -13.03 -20.39
CA LEU A 28 -25.73 -11.91 -20.45
C LEU A 28 -26.44 -10.62 -20.90
N VAL A 29 -26.19 -9.54 -20.16
CA VAL A 29 -26.72 -8.18 -20.41
C VAL A 29 -25.62 -7.25 -20.92
N GLY A 30 -24.44 -7.30 -20.30
CA GLY A 30 -23.29 -6.54 -20.76
C GLY A 30 -21.99 -7.17 -20.29
N PHE A 31 -20.98 -7.18 -21.17
CA PHE A 31 -19.63 -7.63 -20.87
C PHE A 31 -18.60 -6.59 -21.34
N TRP A 32 -17.74 -6.11 -20.44
CA TRP A 32 -16.66 -5.16 -20.75
C TRP A 32 -15.30 -5.82 -20.50
N THR A 33 -14.39 -5.69 -21.47
CA THR A 33 -13.02 -6.25 -21.41
C THR A 33 -11.95 -5.20 -21.10
N PHE A 34 -12.33 -3.93 -21.03
CA PHE A 34 -11.49 -2.77 -20.67
C PHE A 34 -10.19 -2.63 -21.51
N GLY A 35 -10.28 -2.96 -22.81
CA GLY A 35 -9.15 -2.89 -23.75
C GLY A 35 -8.91 -1.51 -24.39
N GLU A 36 -9.89 -0.61 -24.28
CA GLU A 36 -9.92 0.67 -24.96
C GLU A 36 -8.92 1.68 -24.35
N GLU A 37 -8.47 2.62 -25.17
CA GLU A 37 -7.53 3.67 -24.76
C GLU A 37 -8.17 4.63 -23.75
N ALA A 38 -7.33 5.31 -22.98
CA ALA A 38 -7.78 6.37 -22.08
C ALA A 38 -8.57 7.45 -22.84
N GLY A 39 -9.70 7.88 -22.29
CA GLY A 39 -10.60 8.87 -22.89
C GLY A 39 -11.67 8.29 -23.82
N GLN A 40 -11.65 6.98 -24.09
CA GLN A 40 -12.69 6.32 -24.89
C GLN A 40 -13.80 5.77 -23.98
N LYS A 41 -15.01 5.59 -24.50
CA LYS A 41 -16.06 4.84 -23.77
C LYS A 41 -15.72 3.35 -23.77
N ARG A 42 -16.02 2.64 -22.69
CA ARG A 42 -15.90 1.16 -22.64
C ARG A 42 -17.23 0.56 -23.10
N VAL A 43 -17.26 -0.03 -24.29
CA VAL A 43 -18.52 -0.51 -24.88
C VAL A 43 -18.73 -1.98 -24.54
N SER A 44 -19.91 -2.34 -24.04
CA SER A 44 -20.21 -3.75 -23.77
C SER A 44 -20.27 -4.57 -25.06
N GLN A 45 -19.86 -5.83 -24.99
CA GLN A 45 -19.87 -6.80 -26.08
C GLN A 45 -20.68 -8.05 -25.72
N GLY A 46 -20.94 -8.91 -26.71
CA GLY A 46 -21.65 -10.18 -26.52
C GLY A 46 -23.19 -10.07 -26.47
N THR A 47 -23.75 -8.86 -26.53
CA THR A 47 -25.19 -8.60 -26.43
C THR A 47 -25.70 -7.71 -27.56
N LYS A 48 -27.03 -7.70 -27.78
CA LYS A 48 -27.68 -6.86 -28.81
C LYS A 48 -27.71 -5.39 -28.41
N GLU A 49 -28.01 -5.11 -27.15
CA GLU A 49 -27.96 -3.77 -26.59
C GLU A 49 -26.54 -3.48 -26.10
N GLN A 50 -26.02 -2.28 -26.42
CA GLN A 50 -24.69 -1.87 -26.02
C GLN A 50 -24.77 -0.83 -24.91
N HIS A 51 -23.92 -0.99 -23.91
CA HIS A 51 -23.89 -0.15 -22.71
C HIS A 51 -22.52 0.54 -22.63
N PRO A 52 -22.37 1.74 -23.23
CA PRO A 52 -21.10 2.44 -23.28
C PRO A 52 -20.82 3.17 -21.96
N LEU A 53 -19.89 2.62 -21.16
CA LEU A 53 -19.38 3.21 -19.94
C LEU A 53 -18.54 4.46 -20.23
N SER A 54 -18.95 5.61 -19.69
CA SER A 54 -18.22 6.87 -19.82
C SER A 54 -17.24 7.07 -18.67
N GLU A 55 -16.06 7.63 -18.95
CA GLU A 55 -15.04 7.92 -17.93
C GLU A 55 -15.39 9.22 -17.17
N VAL A 56 -15.39 9.16 -15.85
CA VAL A 56 -15.70 10.30 -14.97
C VAL A 56 -14.44 10.74 -14.21
N ASN A 57 -14.31 12.06 -14.02
CA ASN A 57 -13.12 12.73 -13.46
C ASN A 57 -11.85 12.58 -14.32
N GLY A 58 -12.03 12.54 -15.64
CA GLY A 58 -10.95 12.56 -16.63
C GLY A 58 -10.53 11.18 -17.13
N PRO A 59 -9.53 11.12 -18.04
CA PRO A 59 -9.17 9.89 -18.72
C PRO A 59 -8.65 8.78 -17.81
N ILE A 60 -9.18 7.56 -17.91
CA ILE A 60 -8.74 6.39 -17.13
C ILE A 60 -7.62 5.66 -17.86
N LYS A 61 -6.45 5.54 -17.22
CA LYS A 61 -5.26 4.94 -17.81
C LYS A 61 -5.51 3.49 -18.20
N ARG A 62 -5.12 3.11 -19.42
CA ARG A 62 -5.00 1.72 -19.84
C ARG A 62 -3.64 1.17 -19.44
N SER A 63 -3.62 -0.03 -18.87
CA SER A 63 -2.40 -0.75 -18.52
C SER A 63 -2.33 -2.09 -19.23
N VAL A 64 -1.12 -2.55 -19.54
CA VAL A 64 -0.88 -3.89 -20.08
C VAL A 64 -1.17 -4.93 -19.00
N GLY A 65 -1.76 -6.05 -19.41
CA GLY A 65 -2.22 -7.12 -18.53
C GLY A 65 -3.74 -7.07 -18.36
N GLY A 66 -4.36 -8.24 -18.33
CA GLY A 66 -5.82 -8.40 -18.28
C GLY A 66 -6.23 -9.66 -19.04
N PRO A 67 -7.30 -10.34 -18.60
CA PRO A 67 -7.64 -11.68 -19.09
C PRO A 67 -8.10 -11.70 -20.54
N PHE A 68 -8.92 -10.73 -20.96
CA PHE A 68 -9.70 -10.85 -22.19
C PHE A 68 -9.19 -9.99 -23.34
N SER A 69 -8.76 -8.75 -23.05
CA SER A 69 -8.24 -7.83 -24.06
C SER A 69 -6.71 -7.77 -24.08
N GLY A 70 -6.04 -8.42 -23.10
CA GLY A 70 -4.62 -8.21 -22.81
C GLY A 70 -4.31 -6.89 -22.11
N TYR A 71 -5.33 -6.09 -21.81
CA TYR A 71 -5.23 -4.81 -21.12
C TYR A 71 -6.27 -4.69 -20.00
N ALA A 72 -6.09 -3.66 -19.17
CA ALA A 72 -6.98 -3.33 -18.07
C ALA A 72 -7.09 -1.82 -17.85
N ALA A 73 -8.24 -1.38 -17.34
CA ALA A 73 -8.43 -0.03 -16.85
C ALA A 73 -7.84 0.12 -15.45
N ASP A 74 -7.03 1.17 -15.22
CA ASP A 74 -6.33 1.45 -13.97
C ASP A 74 -7.03 2.60 -13.22
N LEU A 75 -7.81 2.26 -12.19
CA LEU A 75 -8.51 3.23 -11.37
C LEU A 75 -7.63 3.67 -10.20
N ASN A 76 -7.51 4.98 -10.04
CA ASN A 76 -6.68 5.62 -9.01
C ASN A 76 -7.46 6.03 -7.73
N GLY A 77 -8.73 5.62 -7.62
CA GLY A 77 -9.61 6.01 -6.51
C GLY A 77 -10.10 7.45 -6.55
N SER A 78 -10.03 8.11 -7.70
CA SER A 78 -10.70 9.38 -7.98
C SER A 78 -11.52 9.34 -9.27
N GLN A 79 -11.19 8.42 -10.17
CA GLN A 79 -11.88 8.18 -11.44
C GLN A 79 -12.72 6.92 -11.36
N TYR A 80 -13.79 6.88 -12.15
CA TYR A 80 -14.73 5.76 -12.23
C TYR A 80 -15.45 5.78 -13.58
N PHE A 81 -16.19 4.72 -13.89
CA PHE A 81 -17.04 4.68 -15.06
C PHE A 81 -18.52 4.80 -14.70
N GLU A 82 -19.31 5.32 -15.65
CA GLU A 82 -20.74 5.57 -15.45
C GLU A 82 -21.55 5.33 -16.72
N ILE A 83 -22.75 4.79 -16.54
CA ILE A 83 -23.88 4.85 -17.47
C ILE A 83 -25.03 5.53 -16.73
N LYS A 84 -25.55 6.63 -17.29
CA LYS A 84 -26.68 7.35 -16.70
C LYS A 84 -27.90 6.45 -16.64
N HIS A 85 -28.72 6.58 -15.60
CA HIS A 85 -29.93 5.79 -15.41
C HIS A 85 -30.82 5.75 -16.66
N SER A 86 -30.99 6.89 -17.35
CA SER A 86 -31.76 7.00 -18.60
C SER A 86 -31.22 6.15 -19.76
N GLU A 87 -29.97 5.73 -19.67
CA GLU A 87 -29.22 4.96 -20.68
C GLU A 87 -28.92 3.51 -20.21
N THR A 88 -29.39 3.12 -19.02
CA THR A 88 -29.08 1.78 -18.46
C THR A 88 -29.78 0.65 -19.20
N GLY A 89 -30.95 0.89 -19.78
CA GLY A 89 -31.66 -0.14 -20.54
C GLY A 89 -31.95 -1.39 -19.72
N ASP A 90 -31.57 -2.55 -20.26
CA ASP A 90 -31.72 -3.86 -19.61
C ASP A 90 -30.72 -4.13 -18.45
N LEU A 91 -29.77 -3.23 -18.18
CA LEU A 91 -29.03 -3.22 -16.90
C LEU A 91 -29.92 -2.81 -15.72
N ASN A 92 -31.08 -2.16 -15.95
CA ASN A 92 -32.02 -1.79 -14.88
C ASN A 92 -32.85 -2.99 -14.42
N ILE A 93 -32.17 -3.99 -13.85
CA ILE A 93 -32.76 -5.22 -13.34
C ILE A 93 -33.47 -4.93 -12.02
N SER A 94 -34.79 -5.12 -12.00
CA SER A 94 -35.64 -4.82 -10.85
C SER A 94 -36.91 -5.66 -10.84
N GLY A 95 -37.55 -5.78 -9.67
CA GLY A 95 -38.81 -6.52 -9.50
C GLY A 95 -38.74 -7.63 -8.46
N LYS A 96 -39.90 -8.18 -8.14
CA LYS A 96 -40.08 -9.19 -7.08
C LYS A 96 -39.33 -10.49 -7.36
N ASP A 97 -39.40 -10.95 -8.61
CA ASP A 97 -38.82 -12.22 -9.06
C ASP A 97 -37.53 -12.01 -9.86
N ALA A 98 -36.98 -10.78 -9.82
CA ALA A 98 -35.77 -10.43 -10.54
C ALA A 98 -34.57 -11.24 -10.04
N GLN A 99 -33.75 -11.68 -10.98
CA GLN A 99 -32.50 -12.37 -10.73
C GLN A 99 -31.36 -11.57 -11.35
N VAL A 100 -30.19 -11.63 -10.73
CA VAL A 100 -29.01 -10.96 -11.25
C VAL A 100 -27.75 -11.69 -10.82
N SER A 101 -26.81 -11.82 -11.75
CA SER A 101 -25.45 -12.23 -11.44
C SER A 101 -24.47 -11.18 -11.96
N MET A 102 -23.38 -10.99 -11.23
CA MET A 102 -22.29 -10.12 -11.67
C MET A 102 -20.97 -10.85 -11.48
N PHE A 103 -20.10 -10.81 -12.48
CA PHE A 103 -18.79 -11.44 -12.50
C PHE A 103 -17.76 -10.40 -12.91
N ALA A 104 -16.73 -10.20 -12.08
CA ALA A 104 -15.68 -9.23 -12.34
C ALA A 104 -14.30 -9.89 -12.23
N VAL A 105 -13.40 -9.51 -13.13
CA VAL A 105 -11.98 -9.87 -13.07
C VAL A 105 -11.19 -8.62 -12.74
N VAL A 106 -10.61 -8.59 -11.54
CA VAL A 106 -10.00 -7.39 -10.98
C VAL A 106 -8.68 -7.70 -10.29
N ARG A 107 -7.85 -6.68 -10.14
CA ARG A 107 -6.68 -6.69 -9.27
C ARG A 107 -6.75 -5.49 -8.34
N ILE A 108 -7.13 -5.72 -7.09
CA ILE A 108 -7.32 -4.66 -6.10
C ILE A 108 -5.98 -4.21 -5.53
N VAL A 109 -5.68 -2.91 -5.55
CA VAL A 109 -4.40 -2.36 -5.07
C VAL A 109 -4.51 -1.86 -3.62
N ASN A 110 -5.62 -1.23 -3.26
CA ASN A 110 -5.83 -0.70 -1.91
C ASN A 110 -7.25 -1.01 -1.40
N LEU A 111 -7.43 -2.20 -0.85
CA LEU A 111 -8.71 -2.63 -0.28
C LEU A 111 -9.12 -1.76 0.92
N LYS A 112 -8.17 -1.14 1.63
CA LYS A 112 -8.49 -0.21 2.73
C LYS A 112 -9.22 1.04 2.26
N LYS A 113 -9.09 1.47 1.00
CA LYS A 113 -9.90 2.55 0.42
C LYS A 113 -11.04 2.06 -0.48
N SER A 114 -10.80 1.02 -1.28
CA SER A 114 -11.71 0.55 -2.32
C SER A 114 -12.98 -0.13 -1.78
N ARG A 115 -14.17 0.24 -2.28
CA ARG A 115 -15.49 -0.26 -1.81
C ARG A 115 -16.39 -0.84 -2.88
N THR A 116 -16.25 -0.39 -4.13
CA THR A 116 -17.20 -0.71 -5.19
C THR A 116 -16.51 -1.33 -6.37
N ILE A 117 -17.01 -2.49 -6.81
CA ILE A 117 -16.66 -3.03 -8.13
C ILE A 117 -17.62 -2.44 -9.16
N ALA A 118 -18.91 -2.74 -9.06
CA ALA A 118 -19.93 -2.15 -9.95
C ALA A 118 -21.35 -2.31 -9.40
N GLY A 119 -22.30 -1.57 -9.97
CA GLY A 119 -23.74 -1.77 -9.74
C GLY A 119 -24.56 -0.50 -9.89
N MET A 120 -25.87 -0.63 -9.67
CA MET A 120 -26.82 0.48 -9.57
C MET A 120 -27.06 0.80 -8.11
N TRP A 121 -26.26 1.72 -7.57
CA TRP A 121 -26.23 1.99 -6.13
C TRP A 121 -25.98 3.45 -5.81
N SER A 122 -27.03 4.14 -5.37
CA SER A 122 -26.93 5.45 -4.76
C SER A 122 -27.40 5.41 -3.31
N GLU A 123 -26.50 5.71 -2.39
CA GLU A 123 -26.88 5.92 -0.99
C GLU A 123 -27.70 7.21 -0.81
N GLY A 124 -28.41 7.27 0.30
CA GLY A 124 -29.07 8.49 0.77
C GLY A 124 -28.08 9.44 1.46
N LYS A 125 -28.62 10.36 2.27
CA LYS A 125 -27.85 11.41 2.96
C LYS A 125 -27.05 10.92 4.17
N GLY A 126 -27.19 9.66 4.57
CA GLY A 126 -26.46 9.07 5.69
C GLY A 126 -27.32 8.13 6.54
N ALA A 127 -26.96 8.01 7.81
CA ALA A 127 -27.63 7.13 8.75
C ALA A 127 -29.09 7.56 8.95
N ASN A 128 -30.01 6.59 8.93
CA ASN A 128 -31.46 6.74 9.05
C ASN A 128 -32.10 7.53 7.89
N ASP A 129 -31.37 7.78 6.80
CA ASP A 129 -31.89 8.45 5.61
C ASP A 129 -32.34 7.45 4.54
N ASP A 130 -33.62 7.56 4.16
CA ASP A 130 -34.31 6.62 3.29
C ASP A 130 -34.38 7.07 1.82
N THR A 131 -33.65 8.14 1.47
CA THR A 131 -33.77 8.82 0.17
C THR A 131 -32.92 8.22 -0.95
N GLY A 132 -32.14 7.18 -0.65
CA GLY A 132 -31.33 6.44 -1.61
C GLY A 132 -32.14 5.54 -2.56
N THR A 133 -31.50 5.11 -3.64
CA THR A 133 -32.08 4.32 -4.75
C THR A 133 -31.21 3.12 -5.10
N ARG A 134 -30.92 2.32 -4.08
CA ARG A 134 -30.10 1.10 -4.15
C ARG A 134 -30.84 -0.02 -4.87
N GLN A 135 -30.20 -0.68 -5.82
CA GLN A 135 -30.73 -1.90 -6.45
C GLN A 135 -29.82 -3.07 -6.11
N TYR A 136 -28.82 -3.30 -6.95
CA TYR A 136 -27.84 -4.38 -6.79
C TYR A 136 -26.43 -3.79 -6.96
N ALA A 137 -25.49 -4.28 -6.17
CA ALA A 137 -24.09 -3.88 -6.30
C ALA A 137 -23.12 -4.96 -5.80
N LEU A 138 -22.02 -5.12 -6.50
CA LEU A 138 -20.86 -5.87 -6.03
C LEU A 138 -19.94 -4.93 -5.26
N LEU A 139 -20.03 -4.98 -3.93
CA LEU A 139 -19.26 -4.13 -3.02
C LEU A 139 -18.24 -4.97 -2.25
N MET A 140 -17.26 -4.31 -1.64
CA MET A 140 -16.22 -4.92 -0.82
C MET A 140 -15.79 -4.02 0.34
N ASN A 141 -15.14 -4.62 1.34
CA ASN A 141 -14.64 -3.98 2.54
C ASN A 141 -15.65 -3.04 3.24
N MET A 142 -16.58 -3.64 3.98
CA MET A 142 -17.57 -2.91 4.79
C MET A 142 -17.40 -3.25 6.28
N PRO A 143 -16.45 -2.62 7.01
CA PRO A 143 -16.17 -2.92 8.42
C PRO A 143 -17.35 -2.67 9.35
N THR A 144 -18.21 -1.71 9.02
CA THR A 144 -19.44 -1.39 9.77
C THR A 144 -20.42 -2.55 9.78
N TYR A 145 -20.37 -3.42 8.77
CA TYR A 145 -21.29 -4.54 8.58
C TYR A 145 -20.59 -5.90 8.72
N GLY A 146 -19.56 -6.03 9.57
CA GLY A 146 -18.89 -7.34 9.75
C GLY A 146 -18.23 -7.89 8.48
N GLY A 147 -18.10 -7.05 7.45
CA GLY A 147 -17.56 -7.29 6.12
C GLY A 147 -16.16 -6.72 5.92
N ASN A 148 -15.39 -6.57 7.00
CA ASN A 148 -14.06 -5.96 6.95
C ASN A 148 -13.17 -6.74 5.98
N ARG A 149 -12.68 -6.08 4.93
CA ARG A 149 -11.85 -6.66 3.87
C ARG A 149 -12.48 -7.83 3.10
N GLN A 150 -13.78 -8.05 3.23
CA GLN A 150 -14.50 -9.15 2.57
C GLN A 150 -15.24 -8.63 1.32
N LEU A 151 -15.61 -9.55 0.43
CA LEU A 151 -16.55 -9.25 -0.64
C LEU A 151 -17.96 -9.24 -0.03
N VAL A 152 -18.72 -8.20 -0.32
CA VAL A 152 -20.01 -7.93 0.30
C VAL A 152 -21.02 -7.40 -0.73
N PRO A 153 -21.48 -8.21 -1.69
CA PRO A 153 -22.51 -7.77 -2.63
C PRO A 153 -23.79 -7.42 -1.87
N HIS A 154 -24.47 -6.36 -2.28
CA HIS A 154 -25.72 -5.92 -1.69
C HIS A 154 -26.87 -6.01 -2.69
N ILE A 155 -28.05 -6.32 -2.17
CA ILE A 155 -29.32 -6.28 -2.88
C ILE A 155 -30.31 -5.50 -2.01
N SER A 156 -31.12 -4.60 -2.59
CA SER A 156 -32.15 -3.87 -1.86
C SER A 156 -33.49 -4.00 -2.57
N SER A 157 -34.56 -4.24 -1.80
CA SER A 157 -35.94 -4.18 -2.27
C SER A 157 -36.59 -2.80 -2.08
N GLU A 158 -36.03 -1.98 -1.20
CA GLU A 158 -36.58 -0.71 -0.73
C GLU A 158 -35.92 0.52 -1.39
N GLY A 159 -34.72 0.34 -1.95
CA GLY A 159 -33.86 1.42 -2.44
C GLY A 159 -33.19 2.22 -1.32
N GLY A 160 -33.87 2.36 -0.18
CA GLY A 160 -33.42 3.13 0.96
C GLY A 160 -32.83 2.27 2.08
N VAL A 161 -33.27 2.48 3.31
CA VAL A 161 -32.80 1.69 4.47
C VAL A 161 -33.53 0.36 4.56
N THR A 162 -32.89 -0.64 5.18
CA THR A 162 -33.53 -1.94 5.41
C THR A 162 -34.66 -1.81 6.43
N MET A 163 -35.81 -2.41 6.12
CA MET A 163 -36.97 -2.46 6.99
C MET A 163 -37.05 -3.83 7.70
N ARG A 164 -37.29 -3.81 9.02
CA ARG A 164 -37.62 -5.00 9.81
C ARG A 164 -39.05 -5.46 9.54
N ALA A 165 -39.37 -6.70 9.92
CA ALA A 165 -40.73 -7.24 9.79
C ALA A 165 -41.77 -6.45 10.61
N ASP A 166 -41.37 -5.82 11.71
CA ASP A 166 -42.22 -4.96 12.55
C ASP A 166 -42.43 -3.54 11.99
N GLY A 167 -41.83 -3.22 10.85
CA GLY A 167 -41.91 -1.91 10.20
C GLY A 167 -40.91 -0.87 10.71
N THR A 168 -40.03 -1.21 11.66
CA THR A 168 -38.97 -0.32 12.11
C THR A 168 -37.78 -0.30 11.14
N LYS A 169 -37.01 0.80 11.17
CA LYS A 169 -35.90 1.05 10.23
C LYS A 169 -34.55 0.65 10.80
N PHE A 170 -33.67 0.10 9.97
CA PHE A 170 -32.24 0.16 10.23
C PHE A 170 -31.69 1.56 9.90
N PRO A 171 -30.53 1.95 10.47
CA PRO A 171 -29.87 3.19 10.06
C PRO A 171 -29.36 3.15 8.62
N TRP A 172 -29.27 1.97 8.00
CA TRP A 172 -28.69 1.81 6.67
C TRP A 172 -29.30 0.61 5.94
N CYS A 173 -28.97 0.43 4.66
CA CYS A 173 -29.19 -0.83 3.98
C CYS A 173 -28.25 -1.89 4.58
N ALA A 174 -28.82 -3.01 5.02
CA ALA A 174 -28.14 -4.07 5.74
C ALA A 174 -28.33 -5.45 5.08
N ASP A 175 -28.79 -5.45 3.83
CA ASP A 175 -29.12 -6.61 3.01
C ASP A 175 -27.94 -6.98 2.07
N TYR A 176 -27.10 -7.89 2.53
CA TYR A 176 -25.91 -8.33 1.80
C TYR A 176 -25.45 -9.71 2.28
N ALA A 177 -24.69 -10.38 1.42
CA ALA A 177 -23.91 -11.56 1.80
C ALA A 177 -22.45 -11.14 2.05
N ALA A 178 -21.71 -11.89 2.87
CA ALA A 178 -20.28 -11.63 3.06
C ALA A 178 -19.45 -12.91 2.99
N THR A 179 -18.31 -12.82 2.30
CA THR A 179 -17.35 -13.92 2.19
C THR A 179 -16.69 -14.24 3.52
N LYS A 180 -16.19 -15.46 3.66
CA LYS A 180 -15.31 -15.88 4.77
C LYS A 180 -13.90 -15.37 4.54
N ARG A 181 -13.39 -15.53 3.33
CA ARG A 181 -12.07 -15.07 2.87
C ARG A 181 -12.09 -13.56 2.63
N GLU A 182 -10.93 -12.95 2.82
CA GLU A 182 -10.69 -11.58 2.37
C GLU A 182 -10.57 -11.50 0.84
N VAL A 183 -10.89 -10.33 0.28
CA VAL A 183 -10.63 -10.05 -1.14
C VAL A 183 -9.11 -10.02 -1.37
N PRO A 184 -8.58 -10.78 -2.34
CA PRO A 184 -7.15 -10.72 -2.68
C PRO A 184 -6.70 -9.31 -3.09
N GLU A 185 -5.58 -8.84 -2.53
CA GLU A 185 -4.93 -7.58 -2.90
C GLU A 185 -3.64 -7.86 -3.66
N GLU A 186 -3.37 -7.06 -4.69
CA GLU A 186 -2.21 -7.11 -5.58
C GLU A 186 -2.11 -8.37 -6.45
N GLU A 187 -3.21 -9.10 -6.60
CA GLU A 187 -3.31 -10.29 -7.44
C GLU A 187 -4.60 -10.22 -8.28
N TRP A 188 -4.54 -10.73 -9.50
CA TRP A 188 -5.75 -10.93 -10.32
C TRP A 188 -6.65 -11.96 -9.64
N CYS A 189 -7.90 -11.62 -9.42
CA CYS A 189 -8.91 -12.52 -8.89
C CYS A 189 -10.24 -12.32 -9.60
N THR A 190 -11.12 -13.30 -9.47
CA THR A 190 -12.50 -13.16 -9.94
C THR A 190 -13.43 -13.01 -8.74
N LEU A 191 -14.22 -11.94 -8.74
CA LEU A 191 -15.19 -11.61 -7.71
C LEU A 191 -16.58 -11.68 -8.33
N ALA A 192 -17.49 -12.42 -7.71
CA ALA A 192 -18.82 -12.57 -8.27
C ALA A 192 -19.90 -12.71 -7.21
N PHE A 193 -21.14 -12.44 -7.62
CA PHE A 193 -22.32 -12.80 -6.87
C PHE A 193 -23.43 -13.29 -7.80
N THR A 194 -24.34 -14.10 -7.25
CA THR A 194 -25.62 -14.46 -7.88
C THR A 194 -26.76 -14.22 -6.89
N TYR A 195 -27.86 -13.65 -7.35
CA TYR A 195 -29.10 -13.48 -6.61
C TYR A 195 -30.24 -14.17 -7.37
N ASP A 196 -30.83 -15.20 -6.74
CA ASP A 196 -31.83 -16.08 -7.35
C ASP A 196 -33.29 -15.71 -7.02
N SER A 197 -33.55 -14.43 -6.66
CA SER A 197 -34.79 -13.90 -6.06
C SER A 197 -35.02 -14.24 -4.58
N LYS A 198 -34.23 -15.17 -4.00
CA LYS A 198 -34.35 -15.56 -2.60
C LYS A 198 -33.03 -15.50 -1.84
N TYR A 199 -31.96 -15.96 -2.46
CA TYR A 199 -30.65 -16.06 -1.86
C TYR A 199 -29.63 -15.30 -2.67
N LEU A 200 -28.85 -14.52 -1.95
CA LEU A 200 -27.64 -13.88 -2.44
C LEU A 200 -26.44 -14.77 -2.08
N ARG A 201 -25.66 -15.15 -3.08
CA ARG A 201 -24.47 -15.99 -2.95
C ARG A 201 -23.27 -15.26 -3.50
N THR A 202 -22.13 -15.40 -2.82
CA THR A 202 -20.90 -14.66 -3.12
C THR A 202 -19.72 -15.60 -3.35
N TYR A 203 -18.92 -15.28 -4.36
CA TYR A 203 -17.87 -16.16 -4.89
C TYR A 203 -16.55 -15.40 -4.99
N ILE A 204 -15.47 -16.09 -4.61
CA ILE A 204 -14.08 -15.66 -4.86
C ILE A 204 -13.39 -16.78 -5.60
N ASN A 205 -12.81 -16.45 -6.75
CA ASN A 205 -12.10 -17.38 -7.65
C ASN A 205 -12.96 -18.59 -8.03
N GLY A 206 -14.18 -18.33 -8.53
CA GLY A 206 -15.12 -19.38 -8.97
C GLY A 206 -15.71 -20.25 -7.84
N VAL A 207 -15.32 -20.04 -6.59
CA VAL A 207 -15.76 -20.86 -5.44
C VAL A 207 -16.76 -20.09 -4.59
N LEU A 208 -17.92 -20.69 -4.35
CA LEU A 208 -18.91 -20.21 -3.38
C LEU A 208 -18.26 -20.17 -1.99
N ASP A 209 -18.03 -18.96 -1.48
CA ASP A 209 -17.25 -18.79 -0.25
C ASP A 209 -18.15 -18.82 0.99
N GLN A 210 -18.64 -20.02 1.30
CA GLN A 210 -19.64 -20.22 2.34
C GLN A 210 -19.18 -19.69 3.72
N ARG A 211 -20.08 -18.97 4.38
CA ARG A 211 -19.88 -18.40 5.70
C ARG A 211 -21.15 -18.55 6.53
N GLN A 212 -21.01 -19.17 7.69
CA GLN A 212 -22.05 -19.23 8.71
C GLN A 212 -22.10 -17.90 9.47
N LEU A 213 -23.30 -17.51 9.88
CA LEU A 213 -23.51 -16.31 10.70
C LEU A 213 -22.96 -16.51 12.11
N ASP A 214 -22.05 -15.63 12.55
CA ASP A 214 -21.70 -15.44 13.95
C ASP A 214 -22.24 -14.09 14.39
N ALA A 215 -23.44 -14.08 14.99
CA ALA A 215 -24.19 -12.87 15.29
C ALA A 215 -23.39 -11.82 16.11
N VAL A 216 -22.45 -12.24 16.95
CA VAL A 216 -21.64 -11.32 17.75
C VAL A 216 -20.46 -10.82 16.94
N LYS A 217 -19.66 -11.71 16.34
CA LYS A 217 -18.46 -11.31 15.57
C LYS A 217 -18.83 -10.49 14.34
N ASP A 218 -19.96 -10.81 13.72
CA ASP A 218 -20.44 -10.17 12.51
C ASP A 218 -21.22 -8.88 12.80
N LYS A 219 -21.46 -8.57 14.09
CA LYS A 219 -22.30 -7.44 14.54
C LYS A 219 -23.72 -7.53 13.98
N ARG A 220 -24.33 -8.72 14.11
CA ARG A 220 -25.62 -9.15 13.54
C ARG A 220 -26.52 -9.84 14.58
N ASN A 221 -26.56 -9.29 15.79
CA ASN A 221 -27.38 -9.80 16.89
C ASN A 221 -28.86 -9.37 16.84
N ASP A 222 -29.23 -8.46 15.93
CA ASP A 222 -30.62 -8.03 15.75
C ASP A 222 -31.51 -9.21 15.27
N PRO A 223 -32.75 -9.35 15.78
CA PRO A 223 -33.72 -10.37 15.33
C PRO A 223 -33.91 -10.42 13.81
N TYR A 224 -33.76 -9.28 13.12
CA TYR A 224 -33.80 -9.23 11.67
C TYR A 224 -32.83 -10.22 11.02
N PHE A 225 -31.63 -10.39 11.57
CA PHE A 225 -30.63 -11.32 11.02
C PHE A 225 -30.78 -12.74 11.54
N THR A 226 -31.29 -12.91 12.76
CA THR A 226 -31.28 -14.20 13.47
C THR A 226 -32.61 -14.94 13.44
N LYS A 227 -33.70 -14.28 13.05
CA LYS A 227 -35.07 -14.83 13.12
C LYS A 227 -35.95 -14.55 11.90
N GLU A 228 -35.59 -13.59 11.03
CA GLU A 228 -36.40 -13.27 9.84
C GLU A 228 -35.90 -13.97 8.56
N GLY A 229 -35.08 -15.01 8.70
CA GLY A 229 -34.74 -15.93 7.63
C GLY A 229 -35.87 -16.93 7.34
N PRO A 230 -35.60 -17.90 6.44
CA PRO A 230 -36.53 -18.99 6.15
C PRO A 230 -36.90 -19.76 7.41
N ASP A 231 -38.18 -20.11 7.54
CA ASP A 231 -38.72 -20.89 8.67
C ASP A 231 -38.44 -20.28 10.06
N GLY A 232 -38.30 -18.94 10.14
CA GLY A 232 -38.03 -18.23 11.39
C GLY A 232 -36.59 -18.36 11.91
N LYS A 233 -35.66 -18.81 11.06
CA LYS A 233 -34.23 -18.97 11.38
C LYS A 233 -33.42 -17.72 11.00
N ASP A 234 -32.11 -17.80 11.12
CA ASP A 234 -31.23 -16.75 10.66
C ASP A 234 -31.24 -16.62 9.13
N ARG A 235 -30.91 -15.43 8.65
CA ARG A 235 -30.81 -15.12 7.22
C ARG A 235 -29.52 -15.66 6.60
N GLY A 236 -28.60 -16.26 7.37
CA GLY A 236 -27.27 -16.64 6.92
C GLY A 236 -26.34 -15.45 6.74
N MET A 237 -25.10 -15.74 6.32
CA MET A 237 -24.11 -14.73 5.95
C MET A 237 -23.62 -14.92 4.52
N ASN A 238 -23.30 -16.14 4.10
CA ASN A 238 -23.17 -16.50 2.69
C ASN A 238 -23.43 -18.01 2.53
N PRO A 239 -24.54 -18.44 1.91
CA PRO A 239 -25.60 -17.63 1.30
C PRO A 239 -26.34 -16.72 2.30
N TYR A 240 -26.85 -15.59 1.83
CA TYR A 240 -27.72 -14.66 2.58
C TYR A 240 -29.14 -14.69 2.01
N TYR A 241 -30.15 -14.79 2.88
CA TYR A 241 -31.55 -14.83 2.51
C TYR A 241 -32.16 -13.42 2.42
N HIS A 242 -32.67 -13.11 1.22
CA HIS A 242 -33.41 -11.90 0.87
C HIS A 242 -34.52 -12.22 -0.15
N GLY A 243 -35.67 -12.71 0.33
CA GLY A 243 -36.83 -13.07 -0.52
C GLY A 243 -37.74 -11.92 -0.92
N ARG A 244 -37.21 -10.69 -1.07
CA ARG A 244 -38.02 -9.46 -1.26
C ARG A 244 -37.84 -8.79 -2.62
N GLY A 245 -37.03 -9.37 -3.50
CA GLY A 245 -36.75 -8.84 -4.84
C GLY A 245 -35.81 -7.63 -4.83
N ILE A 246 -35.79 -6.94 -5.97
CA ILE A 246 -34.92 -5.79 -6.25
C ILE A 246 -35.77 -4.54 -6.47
N PHE A 247 -35.38 -3.43 -5.85
CA PHE A 247 -36.04 -2.15 -5.93
C PHE A 247 -36.25 -1.70 -7.37
N LYS A 248 -37.46 -1.21 -7.68
CA LYS A 248 -37.79 -0.62 -8.98
C LYS A 248 -38.06 0.87 -8.78
N TYR A 249 -37.25 1.72 -9.39
CA TYR A 249 -37.51 3.15 -9.36
C TYR A 249 -38.71 3.49 -10.25
N ASP A 250 -39.79 3.94 -9.63
CA ASP A 250 -40.91 4.61 -10.29
C ASP A 250 -40.80 6.15 -10.14
N PRO A 251 -40.69 6.92 -11.23
CA PRO A 251 -40.55 8.37 -11.17
C PRO A 251 -41.71 9.10 -10.50
N VAL A 252 -42.93 8.58 -10.60
CA VAL A 252 -44.14 9.21 -10.04
C VAL A 252 -44.22 8.92 -8.55
N LEU A 253 -44.07 7.65 -8.15
CA LEU A 253 -44.15 7.24 -6.75
C LEU A 253 -42.98 7.79 -5.92
N HIS A 254 -41.81 7.92 -6.53
CA HIS A 254 -40.58 8.29 -5.82
C HIS A 254 -40.18 9.75 -5.93
N ALA A 255 -40.91 10.58 -6.69
CA ALA A 255 -40.59 12.00 -6.90
C ALA A 255 -40.34 12.80 -5.61
N LYS A 256 -40.98 12.42 -4.49
CA LYS A 256 -40.89 13.12 -3.21
C LYS A 256 -40.06 12.38 -2.15
N THR A 257 -39.77 11.10 -2.37
CA THR A 257 -39.18 10.23 -1.34
C THR A 257 -37.73 9.86 -1.65
N LYS A 258 -37.31 9.94 -2.93
CA LYS A 258 -35.98 9.56 -3.38
C LYS A 258 -35.28 10.74 -4.07
N ILE A 259 -33.95 10.82 -3.92
CA ILE A 259 -33.16 11.93 -4.49
C ILE A 259 -33.17 11.88 -6.03
N ALA A 260 -32.80 10.74 -6.57
CA ALA A 260 -32.67 10.48 -8.00
C ALA A 260 -32.61 8.97 -8.22
N PRO A 261 -32.98 8.44 -9.39
CA PRO A 261 -32.66 7.06 -9.73
C PRO A 261 -31.14 6.83 -9.73
N SER A 262 -30.69 5.59 -9.53
CA SER A 262 -29.26 5.29 -9.51
C SER A 262 -28.71 5.05 -10.91
N ASP A 263 -27.57 5.66 -11.18
CA ASP A 263 -26.74 5.36 -12.35
C ASP A 263 -26.06 4.00 -12.17
N PHE A 264 -25.68 3.34 -13.27
CA PHE A 264 -24.80 2.16 -13.20
C PHE A 264 -23.36 2.64 -13.19
N THR A 265 -22.62 2.35 -12.12
CA THR A 265 -21.23 2.80 -11.96
C THR A 265 -20.27 1.63 -11.81
N VAL A 266 -19.02 1.82 -12.24
CA VAL A 266 -17.91 0.87 -12.05
C VAL A 266 -16.77 1.58 -11.33
N GLY A 267 -16.36 1.04 -10.19
CA GLY A 267 -15.26 1.57 -9.38
C GLY A 267 -15.63 2.64 -8.36
N ALA A 268 -16.87 3.12 -8.34
CA ALA A 268 -17.37 4.11 -7.38
C ALA A 268 -18.87 3.92 -7.14
N ARG A 269 -19.38 4.51 -6.05
CA ARG A 269 -20.82 4.64 -5.78
C ARG A 269 -21.07 5.95 -5.05
N MET A 270 -22.29 6.46 -5.09
CA MET A 270 -22.65 7.59 -4.23
C MET A 270 -22.78 7.08 -2.80
N ALA A 271 -21.89 7.51 -1.90
CA ALA A 271 -21.88 7.14 -0.49
C ALA A 271 -21.72 8.38 0.41
N VAL A 272 -22.70 8.64 1.27
CA VAL A 272 -22.69 9.76 2.24
C VAL A 272 -22.25 11.10 1.59
N GLY A 273 -22.81 11.43 0.43
CA GLY A 273 -22.51 12.66 -0.31
C GLY A 273 -21.15 12.69 -1.03
N SER A 274 -20.41 11.58 -1.10
CA SER A 274 -19.17 11.47 -1.86
C SER A 274 -19.21 10.33 -2.90
N MET A 275 -18.85 10.64 -4.16
CA MET A 275 -18.66 9.60 -5.19
C MET A 275 -17.30 8.94 -5.08
N THR A 276 -16.29 9.66 -4.60
CA THR A 276 -14.88 9.26 -4.71
C THR A 276 -14.20 9.00 -3.36
N GLY A 277 -14.85 9.29 -2.25
CA GLY A 277 -14.32 9.06 -0.90
C GLY A 277 -13.90 7.60 -0.66
N GLU A 278 -14.62 6.67 -1.28
CA GLU A 278 -14.36 5.22 -1.21
C GLU A 278 -14.17 4.58 -2.61
N ALA A 279 -13.84 5.39 -3.62
CA ALA A 279 -13.62 4.89 -4.97
C ALA A 279 -12.41 3.94 -5.02
N THR A 280 -12.54 2.95 -5.88
CA THR A 280 -11.62 1.82 -5.99
C THR A 280 -10.28 2.26 -6.57
N ILE A 281 -9.21 1.84 -5.89
CA ILE A 281 -7.85 1.80 -6.41
C ILE A 281 -7.56 0.35 -6.83
N GLY A 282 -7.39 0.12 -8.12
CA GLY A 282 -7.16 -1.20 -8.68
C GLY A 282 -7.36 -1.26 -10.19
N LYS A 283 -7.08 -2.44 -10.75
CA LYS A 283 -7.20 -2.71 -12.19
C LYS A 283 -8.44 -3.54 -12.50
N PHE A 284 -9.13 -3.20 -13.58
CA PHE A 284 -10.32 -3.90 -14.08
C PHE A 284 -10.01 -4.49 -15.44
N GLY A 285 -10.04 -5.82 -15.54
CA GLY A 285 -9.75 -6.57 -16.76
C GLY A 285 -10.98 -7.29 -17.35
N GLY A 286 -12.10 -7.27 -16.63
CA GLY A 286 -13.36 -7.85 -17.08
C GLY A 286 -14.53 -7.51 -16.15
N LEU A 287 -15.70 -7.23 -16.69
CA LEU A 287 -16.96 -7.10 -15.93
C LEU A 287 -18.11 -7.64 -16.77
N ALA A 288 -18.88 -8.58 -16.24
CA ALA A 288 -20.07 -9.13 -16.87
C ALA A 288 -21.28 -9.03 -15.94
N VAL A 289 -22.43 -8.65 -16.47
CA VAL A 289 -23.72 -8.60 -15.78
C VAL A 289 -24.69 -9.53 -16.49
N PHE A 290 -25.44 -10.30 -15.71
CA PHE A 290 -26.45 -11.25 -16.19
C PHE A 290 -27.79 -10.97 -15.53
N ASN A 291 -28.89 -11.11 -16.27
CA ASN A 291 -30.27 -10.96 -15.76
C ASN A 291 -30.87 -12.29 -15.27
N CYS A 292 -30.03 -13.27 -15.00
CA CYS A 292 -30.38 -14.57 -14.44
C CYS A 292 -29.45 -14.91 -13.28
N ALA A 293 -29.87 -15.87 -12.46
CA ALA A 293 -29.01 -16.45 -11.44
C ALA A 293 -28.14 -17.55 -12.07
N LEU A 294 -26.82 -17.35 -12.08
CA LEU A 294 -25.86 -18.37 -12.50
C LEU A 294 -25.64 -19.39 -11.38
N SER A 295 -25.45 -20.64 -11.79
CA SER A 295 -25.09 -21.75 -10.91
C SER A 295 -23.62 -21.70 -10.48
N ASP A 296 -23.28 -22.48 -9.44
CA ASP A 296 -21.90 -22.63 -8.97
C ASP A 296 -20.97 -23.15 -10.09
N ALA A 297 -21.48 -24.06 -10.94
CA ALA A 297 -20.73 -24.61 -12.05
C ALA A 297 -20.47 -23.57 -13.15
N GLU A 298 -21.46 -22.75 -13.49
CA GLU A 298 -21.30 -21.66 -14.46
C GLU A 298 -20.33 -20.60 -13.95
N LEU A 299 -20.45 -20.16 -12.69
CA LEU A 299 -19.51 -19.20 -12.10
C LEU A 299 -18.08 -19.73 -12.00
N LYS A 300 -17.93 -21.03 -11.71
CA LYS A 300 -16.62 -21.68 -11.81
C LYS A 300 -16.10 -21.68 -13.25
N HIS A 301 -16.95 -21.95 -14.23
CA HIS A 301 -16.56 -21.95 -15.64
C HIS A 301 -16.13 -20.56 -16.12
N LEU A 302 -16.83 -19.49 -15.71
CA LEU A 302 -16.41 -18.11 -15.98
C LEU A 302 -15.06 -17.78 -15.35
N HIS A 303 -14.82 -18.26 -14.12
CA HIS A 303 -13.53 -18.09 -13.45
C HIS A 303 -12.40 -18.80 -14.20
N ASP A 304 -12.60 -20.07 -14.56
CA ASP A 304 -11.61 -20.84 -15.32
C ASP A 304 -11.32 -20.14 -16.68
N ALA A 305 -12.36 -19.61 -17.34
CA ALA A 305 -12.22 -18.85 -18.58
C ALA A 305 -11.52 -17.49 -18.42
N ALA A 306 -11.44 -16.93 -17.20
CA ALA A 306 -10.68 -15.70 -16.97
C ALA A 306 -9.17 -15.93 -16.91
N GLY A 307 -8.69 -17.16 -16.68
CA GLY A 307 -7.26 -17.48 -16.70
C GLY A 307 -6.42 -16.67 -15.70
N VAL A 308 -6.99 -16.32 -14.54
CA VAL A 308 -6.31 -15.47 -13.53
C VAL A 308 -5.07 -16.13 -12.94
N GLU A 309 -5.00 -17.46 -12.90
CA GLU A 309 -3.80 -18.22 -12.50
C GLU A 309 -2.66 -17.95 -13.47
N THR A 310 -2.94 -17.98 -14.78
CA THR A 310 -1.97 -17.68 -15.84
C THR A 310 -1.49 -16.24 -15.74
N LEU A 311 -2.41 -15.28 -15.58
CA LEU A 311 -2.06 -13.87 -15.39
C LEU A 311 -1.19 -13.67 -14.16
N ASN A 312 -1.55 -14.30 -13.06
CA ASN A 312 -0.79 -14.19 -11.83
C ASN A 312 0.57 -14.85 -11.97
N ALA A 313 0.73 -15.95 -12.71
CA ALA A 313 2.01 -16.64 -12.86
C ALA A 313 3.08 -15.82 -13.61
N GLN A 314 2.66 -14.84 -14.43
CA GLN A 314 3.58 -14.02 -15.22
C GLN A 314 4.48 -13.15 -14.32
N PRO A 315 5.75 -12.93 -14.72
CA PRO A 315 6.59 -11.95 -14.06
C PRO A 315 5.97 -10.55 -14.25
N PRO A 316 6.14 -9.64 -13.27
CA PRO A 316 5.72 -8.25 -13.43
C PRO A 316 6.35 -7.61 -14.68
N PRO A 317 5.71 -6.59 -15.28
CA PRO A 317 6.31 -5.84 -16.38
C PRO A 317 7.62 -5.16 -15.98
N LYS A 318 8.57 -5.10 -16.91
CA LYS A 318 9.83 -4.36 -16.75
C LYS A 318 9.55 -2.89 -16.40
N PRO A 319 10.21 -2.31 -15.38
CA PRO A 319 9.98 -0.93 -15.01
C PRO A 319 10.57 0.03 -16.05
N VAL A 320 10.02 1.23 -16.12
CA VAL A 320 10.51 2.33 -16.96
C VAL A 320 11.34 3.27 -16.08
N ILE A 321 12.51 3.68 -16.57
CA ILE A 321 13.41 4.63 -15.90
C ILE A 321 13.37 5.93 -16.67
N PHE A 322 13.09 7.05 -15.98
CA PHE A 322 13.04 8.37 -16.60
C PHE A 322 13.90 9.37 -15.82
N ARG A 323 14.77 10.13 -16.49
CA ARG A 323 15.53 11.24 -15.87
C ARG A 323 14.94 12.58 -16.29
N HIS A 324 14.62 13.40 -15.31
CA HIS A 324 14.16 14.77 -15.50
C HIS A 324 15.33 15.73 -15.75
N PRO A 325 15.09 16.90 -16.36
CA PRO A 325 16.15 17.86 -16.72
C PRO A 325 17.05 18.32 -15.56
N LYS A 326 16.54 18.34 -14.32
CA LYS A 326 17.30 18.73 -13.12
C LYS A 326 18.06 17.56 -12.46
N GLY A 327 18.09 16.40 -13.11
CA GLY A 327 18.86 15.24 -12.66
C GLY A 327 18.14 14.30 -11.71
N SER A 328 16.86 14.55 -11.38
CA SER A 328 16.05 13.56 -10.64
C SER A 328 15.65 12.40 -11.56
N VAL A 329 15.65 11.18 -11.02
CA VAL A 329 15.23 9.97 -11.73
C VAL A 329 13.96 9.41 -11.10
N THR A 330 12.97 9.11 -11.92
CA THR A 330 11.74 8.42 -11.53
C THR A 330 11.69 7.02 -12.11
N LEU A 331 11.16 6.09 -11.33
CA LEU A 331 10.94 4.71 -11.73
C LEU A 331 9.44 4.42 -11.77
N GLU A 332 8.95 3.93 -12.89
CA GLU A 332 7.56 3.51 -13.05
C GLU A 332 7.47 1.99 -13.17
N GLY A 333 6.70 1.36 -12.30
CA GLY A 333 6.52 -0.09 -12.28
C GLY A 333 5.86 -0.56 -10.99
N GLU A 334 5.70 -1.88 -10.87
CA GLU A 334 5.06 -2.50 -9.71
C GLU A 334 6.12 -2.98 -8.71
N ASN A 335 6.02 -2.56 -7.45
CA ASN A 335 6.96 -2.91 -6.37
C ASN A 335 8.43 -2.80 -6.82
N VAL A 336 8.79 -1.65 -7.37
CA VAL A 336 10.10 -1.45 -7.99
C VAL A 336 11.20 -1.44 -6.94
N LEU A 337 12.20 -2.28 -7.12
CA LEU A 337 13.46 -2.22 -6.38
C LEU A 337 14.59 -1.78 -7.32
N TYR A 338 15.55 -1.04 -6.78
CA TYR A 338 16.63 -0.45 -7.55
C TYR A 338 17.98 -0.54 -6.84
N THR A 339 19.03 -0.33 -7.62
CA THR A 339 20.43 -0.28 -7.22
C THR A 339 21.13 0.84 -7.99
N LEU A 340 22.16 1.42 -7.36
CA LEU A 340 23.00 2.49 -7.94
C LEU A 340 24.49 2.11 -8.02
N ASP A 341 24.81 0.89 -7.61
CA ASP A 341 26.18 0.35 -7.55
C ASP A 341 26.51 -0.58 -8.74
N GLY A 342 25.63 -0.62 -9.75
CA GLY A 342 25.76 -1.46 -10.93
C GLY A 342 25.33 -2.92 -10.72
N SER A 343 25.01 -3.36 -9.50
CA SER A 343 24.46 -4.70 -9.24
C SER A 343 23.02 -4.82 -9.74
N ASP A 344 22.57 -6.03 -10.06
CA ASP A 344 21.17 -6.24 -10.44
C ASP A 344 20.28 -6.19 -9.19
N PRO A 345 19.11 -5.53 -9.23
CA PRO A 345 18.18 -5.51 -8.11
C PRO A 345 17.70 -6.92 -7.75
N VAL A 346 17.78 -7.25 -6.47
CA VAL A 346 17.29 -8.49 -5.86
C VAL A 346 16.23 -8.18 -4.81
N ALA A 347 15.59 -9.19 -4.23
CA ALA A 347 14.49 -9.04 -3.27
C ALA A 347 14.82 -8.23 -2.00
N LYS A 348 16.10 -7.89 -1.76
CA LYS A 348 16.60 -7.08 -0.63
C LYS A 348 17.24 -5.75 -1.06
N SER A 349 17.12 -5.40 -2.34
CA SER A 349 17.58 -4.12 -2.88
C SER A 349 16.66 -2.96 -2.46
N ASN A 350 17.04 -1.74 -2.82
CA ASN A 350 16.42 -0.53 -2.31
C ASN A 350 15.00 -0.38 -2.88
N PRO A 351 13.95 -0.26 -2.05
CA PRO A 351 12.60 -0.02 -2.54
C PRO A 351 12.46 1.40 -3.07
N TYR A 352 11.92 1.56 -4.27
CA TYR A 352 11.65 2.87 -4.84
C TYR A 352 10.44 3.52 -4.14
N LEU A 353 10.69 4.57 -3.35
CA LEU A 353 9.65 5.27 -2.58
C LEU A 353 9.50 6.74 -2.97
N ALA A 354 10.49 7.31 -3.66
CA ALA A 354 10.52 8.71 -4.09
C ALA A 354 11.56 8.90 -5.22
N PRO A 355 11.47 9.99 -6.01
CA PRO A 355 12.45 10.29 -7.04
C PRO A 355 13.89 10.32 -6.50
N ILE A 356 14.82 9.75 -7.26
CA ILE A 356 16.23 9.62 -6.88
C ILE A 356 16.98 10.86 -7.37
N ALA A 357 17.62 11.61 -6.47
CA ALA A 357 18.45 12.74 -6.84
C ALA A 357 19.78 12.26 -7.44
N LEU A 358 19.98 12.44 -8.75
CA LEU A 358 21.11 11.88 -9.48
C LEU A 358 21.75 12.89 -10.45
N ALA A 359 21.91 14.13 -10.01
CA ALA A 359 22.60 15.17 -10.78
C ALA A 359 24.07 14.81 -11.05
N SER A 360 24.71 14.12 -10.12
CA SER A 360 26.09 13.63 -10.21
C SER A 360 26.29 12.38 -11.08
N GLY A 361 25.23 11.87 -11.71
CA GLY A 361 25.31 10.66 -12.52
C GLY A 361 25.46 9.37 -11.70
N SER A 362 25.09 8.24 -12.30
CA SER A 362 25.26 6.86 -11.82
C SER A 362 24.59 5.90 -12.81
N THR A 363 24.87 4.60 -12.66
CA THR A 363 24.10 3.51 -13.28
C THR A 363 22.87 3.21 -12.42
N VAL A 364 21.68 3.45 -12.96
CA VAL A 364 20.42 3.07 -12.33
C VAL A 364 19.98 1.74 -12.90
N LYS A 365 19.89 0.71 -12.06
CA LYS A 365 19.23 -0.55 -12.39
C LYS A 365 17.95 -0.73 -11.59
N ALA A 366 16.89 -1.19 -12.23
CA ALA A 366 15.58 -1.37 -11.62
C ALA A 366 14.91 -2.69 -12.07
N ARG A 367 14.18 -3.35 -11.18
CA ARG A 367 13.26 -4.46 -11.48
C ARG A 367 11.92 -4.24 -10.78
N SER A 368 10.85 -4.65 -11.42
CA SER A 368 9.54 -4.81 -10.79
C SER A 368 9.48 -6.18 -10.12
N PHE A 369 8.84 -6.26 -8.96
CA PHE A 369 8.70 -7.50 -8.19
C PHE A 369 7.24 -7.84 -7.92
N SER A 370 6.91 -9.13 -7.79
CA SER A 370 5.65 -9.51 -7.15
C SER A 370 5.64 -9.00 -5.70
N LYS A 371 4.46 -8.92 -5.08
CA LYS A 371 4.32 -8.45 -3.69
C LYS A 371 5.17 -9.25 -2.70
N ASP A 372 5.28 -10.56 -2.89
CA ASP A 372 6.12 -11.46 -2.10
C ASP A 372 7.61 -11.46 -2.52
N ARG A 373 7.95 -10.70 -3.58
CA ARG A 373 9.27 -10.60 -4.21
C ARG A 373 9.86 -11.93 -4.70
N LYS A 374 9.02 -12.96 -4.92
CA LYS A 374 9.46 -14.25 -5.49
C LYS A 374 9.60 -14.22 -7.00
N ARG A 375 8.84 -13.37 -7.67
CA ARG A 375 8.92 -13.14 -9.11
C ARG A 375 9.40 -11.74 -9.39
N MET A 376 10.11 -11.59 -10.50
CA MET A 376 10.70 -10.32 -10.90
C MET A 376 10.74 -10.19 -12.41
N SER A 377 10.67 -8.94 -12.87
CA SER A 377 10.86 -8.60 -14.27
C SER A 377 12.31 -8.78 -14.72
N GLU A 378 12.56 -8.62 -16.01
CA GLU A 378 13.90 -8.30 -16.50
C GLU A 378 14.42 -6.98 -15.88
N VAL A 379 15.75 -6.80 -15.89
CA VAL A 379 16.40 -5.55 -15.46
C VAL A 379 16.17 -4.45 -16.48
N ALA A 380 15.71 -3.29 -16.01
CA ALA A 380 15.91 -2.02 -16.69
C ALA A 380 17.23 -1.40 -16.22
N THR A 381 18.06 -0.94 -17.15
CA THR A 381 19.36 -0.32 -16.88
C THR A 381 19.41 1.01 -17.63
N MET A 382 19.85 2.07 -16.95
CA MET A 382 20.16 3.36 -17.56
C MET A 382 21.43 3.91 -16.95
N ASP A 383 22.38 4.30 -17.81
CA ASP A 383 23.61 4.97 -17.40
C ASP A 383 23.46 6.48 -17.60
N TYR A 384 23.76 7.23 -16.54
CA TYR A 384 23.65 8.68 -16.55
C TYR A 384 24.97 9.33 -16.22
N GLU A 385 25.48 10.13 -17.15
CA GLU A 385 26.60 11.02 -16.89
C GLU A 385 26.21 12.15 -15.91
N PRO A 386 27.19 12.70 -15.17
CA PRO A 386 26.98 13.90 -14.37
C PRO A 386 26.46 15.05 -15.24
N LEU A 387 25.54 15.85 -14.70
CA LEU A 387 25.12 17.10 -15.34
C LEU A 387 26.27 18.11 -15.33
N PRO A 388 26.29 19.10 -16.24
CA PRO A 388 27.29 20.16 -16.22
C PRO A 388 27.42 20.81 -14.85
N GLY A 389 28.66 20.91 -14.34
CA GLY A 389 28.95 21.47 -13.01
C GLY A 389 28.83 20.48 -11.84
N HIS A 390 28.40 19.23 -12.09
CA HIS A 390 28.37 18.18 -11.08
C HIS A 390 29.52 17.19 -11.26
N GLN A 391 30.03 16.67 -10.15
CA GLN A 391 31.02 15.60 -10.12
C GLN A 391 30.39 14.33 -9.53
N PRO A 392 30.88 13.13 -9.90
CA PRO A 392 30.48 11.89 -9.25
C PRO A 392 30.64 11.98 -7.72
N LEU A 393 29.68 11.43 -6.99
CA LEU A 393 29.67 11.41 -5.54
C LEU A 393 29.84 9.99 -5.03
N PRO A 394 30.50 9.79 -3.87
CA PRO A 394 30.51 8.47 -3.24
C PRO A 394 29.10 8.07 -2.83
N SER A 395 28.83 6.77 -2.82
CA SER A 395 27.50 6.22 -2.48
C SER A 395 27.01 6.65 -1.09
N THR A 396 27.93 6.93 -0.17
CA THR A 396 27.67 7.36 1.21
C THR A 396 26.93 8.69 1.32
N VAL A 397 26.92 9.52 0.28
CA VAL A 397 26.22 10.82 0.24
C VAL A 397 25.01 10.83 -0.70
N VAL A 398 24.73 9.74 -1.42
CA VAL A 398 23.61 9.65 -2.37
C VAL A 398 22.38 9.07 -1.65
N PRO A 399 21.34 9.88 -1.34
CA PRO A 399 20.23 9.42 -0.51
C PRO A 399 19.47 8.26 -1.15
N VAL A 400 19.42 7.12 -0.46
CA VAL A 400 18.67 5.93 -0.91
C VAL A 400 17.92 5.26 0.24
N THR A 401 16.84 4.55 -0.11
CA THR A 401 16.16 3.64 0.81
C THR A 401 17.00 2.38 1.07
N GLN A 402 16.57 1.53 2.00
CA GLN A 402 17.15 0.20 2.20
C GLN A 402 16.11 -0.82 2.62
N ASP A 403 16.39 -2.10 2.37
CA ASP A 403 15.54 -3.21 2.80
C ASP A 403 16.33 -4.51 3.03
N ARG A 404 17.51 -4.38 3.65
CA ARG A 404 18.49 -5.49 3.78
C ARG A 404 17.98 -6.65 4.65
N SER A 405 16.98 -6.37 5.49
CA SER A 405 16.34 -7.33 6.39
C SER A 405 14.93 -7.74 5.94
N TRP A 406 14.54 -7.48 4.69
CA TRP A 406 13.30 -8.03 4.16
C TRP A 406 13.24 -9.56 4.32
N PRO A 407 12.10 -10.16 4.75
CA PRO A 407 10.85 -9.50 5.15
C PRO A 407 10.71 -9.26 6.67
N SER A 408 11.75 -9.50 7.48
CA SER A 408 11.66 -9.45 8.94
C SER A 408 11.65 -8.04 9.52
N TYR A 409 12.09 -7.03 8.76
CA TYR A 409 12.10 -5.63 9.18
C TYR A 409 11.56 -4.72 8.09
N ASP A 410 10.41 -4.10 8.34
CA ASP A 410 9.78 -3.15 7.43
C ASP A 410 10.31 -1.73 7.69
N TRP A 411 11.39 -1.39 7.00
CA TRP A 411 12.05 -0.09 7.12
C TRP A 411 11.12 1.08 6.79
N ARG A 412 10.30 0.92 5.74
CA ARG A 412 9.33 1.94 5.30
C ARG A 412 8.29 2.21 6.38
N LYS A 413 7.67 1.15 6.90
CA LYS A 413 6.66 1.29 7.96
C LYS A 413 7.25 1.95 9.20
N ARG A 414 8.48 1.60 9.58
CA ARG A 414 9.16 2.26 10.69
C ARG A 414 9.38 3.74 10.41
N HIS A 415 9.81 4.12 9.20
CA HIS A 415 9.95 5.53 8.80
C HIS A 415 8.65 6.30 8.95
N GLU A 416 7.54 5.75 8.47
CA GLU A 416 6.21 6.37 8.60
C GLU A 416 5.80 6.55 10.08
N LEU A 417 5.96 5.51 10.90
CA LEU A 417 5.55 5.52 12.30
C LEU A 417 6.42 6.44 13.18
N THR A 418 7.75 6.37 13.05
CA THR A 418 8.66 7.19 13.87
C THR A 418 8.57 8.66 13.47
N SER A 419 8.44 8.98 12.18
CA SER A 419 8.24 10.35 11.70
C SER A 419 6.94 10.94 12.25
N ALA A 420 5.85 10.17 12.25
CA ALA A 420 4.58 10.61 12.83
C ALA A 420 4.68 10.81 14.35
N ALA A 421 5.37 9.92 15.05
CA ALA A 421 5.57 10.02 16.49
C ALA A 421 6.43 11.23 16.89
N VAL A 422 7.51 11.49 16.16
CA VAL A 422 8.38 12.66 16.38
C VAL A 422 7.63 13.97 16.11
N ARG A 423 6.84 14.04 15.03
CA ARG A 423 6.00 15.21 14.74
C ARG A 423 4.96 15.45 15.83
N ARG A 424 4.36 14.37 16.36
CA ARG A 424 3.38 14.42 17.44
C ARG A 424 4.00 14.85 18.77
N SER A 425 5.14 14.27 19.16
CA SER A 425 5.76 14.48 20.47
C SER A 425 6.60 15.75 20.56
N LYS A 426 7.10 16.27 19.42
CA LYS A 426 8.00 17.43 19.32
C LYS A 426 9.14 17.34 20.35
N PRO A 427 10.02 16.33 20.22
CA PRO A 427 10.98 15.98 21.25
C PRO A 427 11.99 17.11 21.49
N GLN A 428 12.52 17.20 22.73
CA GLN A 428 13.58 18.17 23.04
C GLN A 428 14.98 17.62 22.72
N ILE A 429 15.14 16.29 22.78
CA ILE A 429 16.34 15.58 22.35
C ILE A 429 15.96 14.59 21.24
N LEU A 430 16.71 14.55 20.15
CA LEU A 430 16.47 13.61 19.06
C LEU A 430 17.69 12.74 18.83
N PHE A 431 17.56 11.43 19.04
CA PHE A 431 18.60 10.45 18.72
C PHE A 431 18.46 10.02 17.25
N ILE A 432 19.56 10.02 16.49
CA ILE A 432 19.60 9.60 15.09
C ILE A 432 20.75 8.60 14.91
N GLY A 433 20.48 7.45 14.30
CA GLY A 433 21.53 6.47 14.03
C GLY A 433 21.03 5.16 13.42
N ASP A 434 21.84 4.13 13.60
CA ASP A 434 21.56 2.77 13.11
C ASP A 434 20.90 1.85 14.16
N SER A 435 21.14 0.53 14.09
CA SER A 435 20.63 -0.47 15.03
C SER A 435 21.07 -0.23 16.47
N ILE A 436 22.26 0.36 16.70
CA ILE A 436 22.74 0.67 18.04
C ILE A 436 21.88 1.78 18.66
N THR A 437 21.49 2.78 17.87
CA THR A 437 20.55 3.81 18.35
C THR A 437 19.14 3.23 18.47
N HIS A 438 18.72 2.41 17.50
CA HIS A 438 17.39 1.78 17.49
C HIS A 438 17.13 1.00 18.79
N PHE A 439 18.05 0.10 19.16
CA PHE A 439 17.84 -0.78 20.31
C PHE A 439 18.00 -0.08 21.66
N PHE A 440 18.36 1.20 21.71
CA PHE A 440 18.53 1.91 22.97
C PHE A 440 17.20 2.03 23.73
N GLY A 441 16.20 2.69 23.15
CA GLY A 441 14.93 2.94 23.84
C GLY A 441 13.96 3.82 23.05
N GLY A 442 13.02 4.45 23.75
CA GLY A 442 11.96 5.25 23.16
C GLY A 442 10.67 4.46 22.92
N GLU A 443 9.77 5.03 22.11
CA GLU A 443 8.51 4.38 21.74
C GLU A 443 8.76 3.19 20.80
N GLN A 444 8.08 2.07 21.06
CA GLN A 444 8.27 0.84 20.30
C GLN A 444 7.28 0.78 19.11
N PHE A 445 7.83 0.68 17.89
CA PHE A 445 7.05 0.69 16.65
C PHE A 445 7.09 -0.64 15.88
N ASP A 446 7.94 -1.56 16.30
CA ASP A 446 8.18 -2.85 15.67
C ASP A 446 8.42 -3.95 16.73
N GLY A 447 8.61 -5.18 16.27
CA GLY A 447 8.78 -6.35 17.15
C GLY A 447 10.17 -6.48 17.78
N TYR A 448 11.11 -5.55 17.56
CA TYR A 448 12.45 -5.64 18.12
C TYR A 448 12.48 -5.25 19.60
N VAL A 449 13.30 -5.96 20.37
CA VAL A 449 13.49 -5.68 21.80
C VAL A 449 14.36 -4.43 21.97
N LEU A 450 13.86 -3.47 22.77
CA LEU A 450 14.63 -2.33 23.25
C LEU A 450 15.56 -2.78 24.38
N ARG A 451 16.85 -2.88 24.07
CA ARG A 451 17.90 -3.46 24.91
C ARG A 451 18.42 -2.54 26.01
N GLY A 452 18.14 -1.23 25.94
CA GLY A 452 18.57 -0.21 26.91
C GLY A 452 17.41 0.54 27.55
N LYS A 453 16.21 -0.06 27.59
CA LYS A 453 14.96 0.62 27.94
C LYS A 453 15.03 1.28 29.32
N ASN A 454 15.61 0.61 30.32
CA ASN A 454 15.63 1.15 31.68
C ASN A 454 16.54 2.39 31.75
N THR A 455 17.70 2.32 31.13
CA THR A 455 18.62 3.45 30.99
C THR A 455 17.96 4.60 30.22
N TRP A 456 17.23 4.30 29.13
CA TRP A 456 16.52 5.33 28.38
C TRP A 456 15.44 6.03 29.22
N ASP A 457 14.65 5.25 29.96
CA ASP A 457 13.58 5.76 30.82
C ASP A 457 14.13 6.66 31.94
N GLU A 458 15.33 6.37 32.44
CA GLU A 458 16.00 7.19 33.45
C GLU A 458 16.59 8.49 32.87
N PHE A 459 17.35 8.41 31.79
CA PHE A 459 18.13 9.55 31.29
C PHE A 459 17.39 10.43 30.27
N TYR A 460 16.49 9.85 29.46
CA TYR A 460 16.02 10.53 28.24
C TYR A 460 14.49 10.67 28.16
N ALA A 461 13.72 9.76 28.76
CA ALA A 461 12.26 9.92 28.83
C ALA A 461 11.83 11.22 29.53
N PRO A 462 12.42 11.63 30.69
CA PRO A 462 12.08 12.90 31.35
C PRO A 462 12.41 14.12 30.48
N ARG A 463 13.39 13.99 29.59
CA ARG A 463 13.82 15.03 28.63
C ARG A 463 13.04 14.99 27.31
N LYS A 464 11.94 14.22 27.24
CA LYS A 464 11.10 14.06 26.04
C LYS A 464 11.94 13.70 24.81
N ALA A 465 12.80 12.70 24.93
CA ALA A 465 13.64 12.28 23.81
C ALA A 465 12.87 11.47 22.76
N GLY A 466 13.18 11.69 21.48
CA GLY A 466 12.74 10.87 20.36
C GLY A 466 13.88 9.99 19.83
N ASN A 467 13.54 8.83 19.26
CA ASN A 467 14.51 7.89 18.71
C ASN A 467 14.22 7.61 17.21
N LEU A 468 15.14 8.06 16.35
CA LEU A 468 15.19 7.82 14.90
C LEU A 468 16.35 6.89 14.53
N GLY A 469 16.61 5.88 15.37
CA GLY A 469 17.50 4.76 15.09
C GLY A 469 16.83 3.70 14.21
N PHE A 470 17.56 3.18 13.22
CA PHE A 470 17.07 2.20 12.24
C PHE A 470 18.07 1.07 12.03
N GLY A 471 17.60 -0.18 12.06
CA GLY A 471 18.46 -1.32 11.83
C GLY A 471 19.08 -1.30 10.43
N TRP A 472 20.37 -1.61 10.32
CA TRP A 472 21.14 -1.63 9.06
C TRP A 472 21.30 -0.30 8.31
N ASP A 473 20.84 0.82 8.89
CA ASP A 473 21.04 2.11 8.24
C ASP A 473 22.52 2.40 8.06
N LYS A 474 22.82 2.87 6.86
CA LYS A 474 24.07 3.51 6.46
C LYS A 474 23.85 5.03 6.36
N THR A 475 24.91 5.80 6.12
CA THR A 475 24.82 7.27 6.02
C THR A 475 23.80 7.73 4.96
N GLU A 476 23.82 7.10 3.80
CA GLU A 476 22.90 7.38 2.69
C GLU A 476 21.41 7.11 3.02
N ASN A 477 21.15 6.19 3.96
CA ASN A 477 19.80 5.88 4.40
C ASN A 477 19.27 6.93 5.39
N VAL A 478 20.12 7.42 6.29
CA VAL A 478 19.79 8.53 7.17
C VAL A 478 19.47 9.78 6.35
N LEU A 479 20.31 10.12 5.37
CA LEU A 479 20.08 11.25 4.47
C LEU A 479 18.72 11.16 3.79
N TRP A 480 18.37 9.98 3.26
CA TRP A 480 17.06 9.78 2.65
C TRP A 480 15.93 10.08 3.64
N ARG A 481 15.99 9.52 4.86
CA ARG A 481 14.93 9.76 5.86
C ARG A 481 14.81 11.22 6.26
N LEU A 482 15.93 11.93 6.41
CA LEU A 482 15.92 13.35 6.73
C LEU A 482 15.26 14.16 5.61
N GLN A 483 15.55 13.85 4.35
CA GLN A 483 14.96 14.55 3.20
C GLN A 483 13.49 14.17 2.94
N HIS A 484 13.01 13.09 3.55
CA HIS A 484 11.65 12.55 3.35
C HIS A 484 10.81 12.55 4.63
N GLY A 485 10.92 13.63 5.42
CA GLY A 485 9.88 13.97 6.40
C GLY A 485 10.14 13.64 7.86
N SER A 486 11.24 12.93 8.18
CA SER A 486 11.48 12.42 9.55
C SER A 486 11.71 13.49 10.62
N ILE A 487 12.05 14.72 10.20
CA ILE A 487 12.30 15.87 11.08
C ILE A 487 11.46 17.09 10.72
N ASP A 488 10.36 16.89 10.00
CA ASP A 488 9.50 18.00 9.57
C ASP A 488 8.64 18.52 10.71
N GLY A 489 8.67 19.85 10.93
CA GLY A 489 7.80 20.53 11.89
C GLY A 489 8.24 20.40 13.36
N ILE A 490 9.49 20.03 13.61
CA ILE A 490 10.09 19.95 14.94
C ILE A 490 11.28 20.93 15.06
N ALA A 491 11.67 21.22 16.30
CA ALA A 491 12.85 22.01 16.62
C ALA A 491 13.43 21.50 17.95
N PRO A 492 14.10 20.32 17.97
CA PRO A 492 14.71 19.81 19.17
C PRO A 492 15.83 20.75 19.62
N LYS A 493 16.09 20.84 20.93
CA LYS A 493 17.24 21.59 21.44
C LYS A 493 18.55 20.89 21.11
N LEU A 494 18.55 19.56 21.13
CA LEU A 494 19.71 18.72 20.92
C LEU A 494 19.40 17.56 19.97
N VAL A 495 20.28 17.34 19.00
CA VAL A 495 20.36 16.11 18.22
C VAL A 495 21.58 15.33 18.69
N VAL A 496 21.39 14.06 19.06
CA VAL A 496 22.49 13.13 19.36
C VAL A 496 22.62 12.17 18.19
N MET A 497 23.75 12.19 17.49
CA MET A 497 23.94 11.42 16.27
C MET A 497 25.11 10.46 16.35
N MET A 498 24.88 9.20 15.96
CA MET A 498 25.92 8.18 15.79
C MET A 498 25.54 7.25 14.64
N ILE A 499 26.35 7.22 13.58
CA ILE A 499 26.09 6.46 12.35
C ILE A 499 27.41 6.14 11.64
N GLY A 500 27.42 5.08 10.84
CA GLY A 500 28.51 4.78 9.89
C GLY A 500 29.14 3.40 10.07
N THR A 501 28.90 2.71 11.19
CA THR A 501 29.46 1.36 11.43
C THR A 501 29.06 0.36 10.33
N ASN A 502 27.86 0.50 9.78
CA ASN A 502 27.35 -0.37 8.70
C ASN A 502 27.99 -0.08 7.33
N ASN A 503 28.60 1.08 7.13
CA ASN A 503 29.34 1.39 5.90
C ASN A 503 30.76 0.79 5.90
N THR A 504 31.29 0.42 7.06
CA THR A 504 32.72 0.01 7.22
C THR A 504 33.09 -1.24 6.43
N GLY A 505 32.13 -2.07 6.04
CA GLY A 505 32.35 -3.25 5.20
C GLY A 505 32.64 -2.91 3.74
N ASP A 506 32.03 -1.83 3.22
CA ASP A 506 31.93 -1.60 1.77
C ASP A 506 32.57 -0.27 1.31
N CYS A 507 32.78 0.66 2.24
CA CYS A 507 33.23 2.02 1.91
C CYS A 507 34.60 2.35 2.53
N SER A 508 35.28 3.34 1.95
CA SER A 508 36.51 3.90 2.50
C SER A 508 36.22 4.80 3.72
N ALA A 509 37.19 5.01 4.61
CA ALA A 509 37.01 5.91 5.75
C ALA A 509 36.67 7.35 5.34
N PRO A 510 37.35 7.97 4.33
CA PRO A 510 36.99 9.30 3.85
C PRO A 510 35.56 9.40 3.32
N ASP A 511 35.09 8.42 2.54
CA ASP A 511 33.73 8.43 2.00
C ASP A 511 32.68 8.35 3.12
N ILE A 512 32.94 7.53 4.15
CA ILE A 512 32.04 7.40 5.31
C ILE A 512 31.99 8.72 6.08
N ALA A 513 33.15 9.34 6.33
CA ALA A 513 33.21 10.66 6.96
C ALA A 513 32.44 11.70 6.15
N GLN A 514 32.57 11.70 4.81
CA GLN A 514 31.82 12.60 3.93
C GLN A 514 30.31 12.37 4.02
N GLY A 515 29.86 11.12 4.12
CA GLY A 515 28.46 10.77 4.37
C GLY A 515 27.93 11.34 5.68
N ILE A 516 28.71 11.24 6.75
CA ILE A 516 28.36 11.79 8.07
C ILE A 516 28.33 13.32 8.04
N ILE A 517 29.32 13.96 7.39
CA ILE A 517 29.37 15.41 7.18
C ILE A 517 28.14 15.89 6.41
N ALA A 518 27.72 15.16 5.38
CA ALA A 518 26.51 15.50 4.62
C ALA A 518 25.26 15.46 5.52
N ILE A 519 25.15 14.48 6.44
CA ILE A 519 24.04 14.42 7.41
C ILE A 519 24.10 15.60 8.38
N VAL A 520 25.27 15.95 8.90
CA VAL A 520 25.46 17.13 9.76
C VAL A 520 25.03 18.40 9.03
N SER A 521 25.40 18.55 7.75
CA SER A 521 24.99 19.69 6.93
C SER A 521 23.47 19.75 6.73
N GLU A 522 22.83 18.63 6.43
CA GLU A 522 21.37 18.52 6.31
C GLU A 522 20.69 18.92 7.63
N LEU A 523 21.18 18.42 8.77
CA LEU A 523 20.65 18.77 10.09
C LEU A 523 20.81 20.27 10.39
N ASN A 524 21.98 20.85 10.15
CA ASN A 524 22.22 22.28 10.35
C ASN A 524 21.34 23.16 9.45
N GLN A 525 21.04 22.72 8.23
CA GLN A 525 20.15 23.43 7.33
C GLN A 525 18.69 23.35 7.80
N ARG A 526 18.24 22.15 8.18
CA ARG A 526 16.83 21.87 8.49
C ARG A 526 16.44 22.21 9.92
N LEU A 527 17.40 22.15 10.85
CA LEU A 527 17.24 22.40 12.28
C LEU A 527 18.29 23.43 12.76
N PRO A 528 18.29 24.67 12.22
CA PRO A 528 19.38 25.64 12.43
C PRO A 528 19.57 26.10 13.88
N GLN A 529 18.60 25.85 14.76
CA GLN A 529 18.68 26.17 16.18
C GLN A 529 19.11 24.99 17.07
N SER A 530 19.16 23.78 16.53
CA SER A 530 19.54 22.60 17.29
C SER A 530 21.06 22.56 17.47
N LYS A 531 21.49 22.16 18.67
CA LYS A 531 22.88 21.72 18.88
C LYS A 531 23.01 20.27 18.41
N ILE A 532 24.17 19.89 17.88
CA ILE A 532 24.45 18.53 17.43
C ILE A 532 25.55 17.94 18.29
N LEU A 533 25.24 16.91 19.08
CA LEU A 533 26.23 16.04 19.69
C LEU A 533 26.56 14.90 18.72
N LEU A 534 27.67 15.01 18.02
CA LEU A 534 28.17 14.00 17.10
C LEU A 534 29.06 13.02 17.87
N LEU A 535 28.61 11.78 17.99
CA LEU A 535 29.41 10.74 18.63
C LEU A 535 30.35 10.08 17.64
N GLY A 536 31.57 9.77 18.10
CA GLY A 536 32.45 8.85 17.39
C GLY A 536 31.77 7.48 17.22
N ILE A 537 32.04 6.82 16.09
CA ILE A 537 31.56 5.46 15.85
C ILE A 537 32.18 4.53 16.90
N PHE A 538 31.35 3.72 17.55
CA PHE A 538 31.80 2.82 18.61
C PHE A 538 32.67 1.68 18.06
N PRO A 539 33.61 1.15 18.86
CA PRO A 539 34.39 -0.02 18.47
C PRO A 539 33.48 -1.25 18.31
N ARG A 540 33.93 -2.21 17.48
CA ARG A 540 33.21 -3.47 17.18
C ARG A 540 34.15 -4.66 17.09
N GLY A 541 33.60 -5.87 17.24
CA GLY A 541 34.35 -7.13 17.32
C GLY A 541 35.02 -7.29 18.68
N GLU A 542 35.40 -8.51 19.08
CA GLU A 542 35.99 -8.75 20.42
C GLU A 542 37.37 -8.07 20.59
N LYS A 543 38.23 -8.25 19.58
CA LYS A 543 39.64 -7.82 19.56
C LYS A 543 39.87 -6.69 18.53
N PRO A 544 41.01 -5.98 18.59
CA PRO A 544 41.45 -5.10 17.50
C PRO A 544 41.34 -5.78 16.13
N ASN A 545 40.81 -5.05 15.14
CA ASN A 545 40.56 -5.57 13.81
C ASN A 545 40.53 -4.42 12.78
N PRO A 546 40.63 -4.72 11.47
CA PRO A 546 40.67 -3.68 10.42
C PRO A 546 39.48 -2.72 10.41
N GLN A 547 38.29 -3.15 10.86
CA GLN A 547 37.15 -2.25 10.95
C GLN A 547 37.34 -1.21 12.08
N ARG A 548 37.97 -1.57 13.19
CA ARG A 548 38.31 -0.61 14.27
C ARG A 548 39.35 0.40 13.82
N GLU A 549 40.36 -0.01 13.05
CA GLU A 549 41.34 0.90 12.46
C GLU A 549 40.66 1.89 11.51
N LYS A 550 39.76 1.40 10.64
CA LYS A 550 38.95 2.23 9.77
C LYS A 550 38.07 3.22 10.57
N ILE A 551 37.43 2.74 11.64
CA ILE A 551 36.63 3.58 12.56
C ILE A 551 37.48 4.67 13.21
N ALA A 552 38.70 4.36 13.65
CA ALA A 552 39.60 5.35 14.23
C ALA A 552 39.92 6.49 13.24
N VAL A 553 40.18 6.15 11.97
CA VAL A 553 40.39 7.16 10.91
C VAL A 553 39.13 7.99 10.68
N ILE A 554 37.95 7.36 10.64
CA ILE A 554 36.68 8.10 10.50
C ILE A 554 36.51 9.06 11.67
N ASN A 555 36.64 8.60 12.92
CA ASN A 555 36.48 9.42 14.12
C ASN A 555 37.48 10.58 14.16
N GLN A 556 38.71 10.38 13.69
CA GLN A 556 39.71 11.45 13.57
C GLN A 556 39.27 12.54 12.58
N LEU A 557 38.65 12.17 11.45
CA LEU A 557 38.11 13.13 10.49
C LEU A 557 36.89 13.86 11.07
N LEU A 558 36.00 13.16 11.78
CA LEU A 558 34.81 13.76 12.40
C LEU A 558 35.14 14.70 13.56
N ALA A 559 36.23 14.46 14.29
CA ALA A 559 36.69 15.32 15.36
C ALA A 559 36.99 16.75 14.89
N GLN A 560 37.29 16.94 13.60
CA GLN A 560 37.50 18.27 13.00
C GLN A 560 36.22 19.10 12.92
N LEU A 561 35.04 18.50 13.11
CA LEU A 561 33.76 19.21 13.17
C LEU A 561 33.47 19.78 14.56
N ASP A 562 34.27 19.48 15.58
CA ASP A 562 34.05 20.02 16.92
C ASP A 562 34.12 21.56 16.92
N GLY A 563 33.09 22.22 17.45
CA GLY A 563 32.97 23.67 17.47
C GLY A 563 32.43 24.30 16.18
N GLU A 564 32.28 23.55 15.10
CA GLU A 564 31.74 24.05 13.83
C GLU A 564 30.20 24.07 13.86
N ARG A 565 29.58 25.21 13.52
CA ARG A 565 28.12 25.35 13.30
C ARG A 565 27.24 24.57 14.30
N ASN A 566 27.44 24.78 15.61
CA ASN A 566 26.72 24.11 16.71
C ASN A 566 26.98 22.60 16.90
N VAL A 567 28.06 22.07 16.33
CA VAL A 567 28.48 20.67 16.53
C VAL A 567 29.42 20.57 17.73
N THR A 568 29.20 19.55 18.55
CA THR A 568 30.13 19.08 19.57
C THR A 568 30.45 17.62 19.26
N PHE A 569 31.71 17.34 18.96
CA PHE A 569 32.18 15.96 18.75
C PHE A 569 32.55 15.33 20.08
N LEU A 570 32.18 14.07 20.27
CA LEU A 570 32.53 13.32 21.48
C LEU A 570 32.82 11.85 21.15
N ASP A 571 34.08 11.44 21.34
CA ASP A 571 34.45 10.03 21.25
C ASP A 571 34.35 9.34 22.61
N ILE A 572 33.33 8.51 22.77
CA ILE A 572 33.15 7.65 23.95
C ILE A 572 33.56 6.19 23.69
N GLY A 573 34.09 5.87 22.51
CA GLY A 573 34.52 4.52 22.12
C GLY A 573 35.41 3.83 23.16
N PRO A 574 36.42 4.50 23.73
CA PRO A 574 37.27 3.93 24.78
C PRO A 574 36.52 3.45 26.03
N LYS A 575 35.32 3.97 26.33
CA LYS A 575 34.51 3.53 27.48
C LYS A 575 33.96 2.12 27.34
N PHE A 576 33.95 1.58 26.11
CA PHE A 576 33.50 0.22 25.82
C PHE A 576 34.65 -0.80 25.79
N LEU A 577 35.88 -0.37 26.07
CA LEU A 577 37.07 -1.21 25.98
C LEU A 577 37.64 -1.50 27.38
N THR A 578 38.11 -2.72 27.57
CA THR A 578 38.99 -3.06 28.70
C THR A 578 40.38 -2.40 28.51
N PRO A 579 41.25 -2.38 29.55
CA PRO A 579 42.63 -1.92 29.40
C PRO A 579 43.41 -2.64 28.29
N ASP A 580 43.08 -3.92 28.02
CA ASP A 580 43.68 -4.71 26.93
C ASP A 580 43.02 -4.44 25.56
N GLY A 581 42.11 -3.48 25.46
CA GLY A 581 41.41 -3.11 24.23
C GLY A 581 40.32 -4.08 23.79
N LEU A 582 39.74 -4.87 24.71
CA LEU A 582 38.70 -5.87 24.40
C LEU A 582 37.29 -5.32 24.61
N ILE A 583 36.34 -5.77 23.78
CA ILE A 583 34.90 -5.61 24.07
C ILE A 583 34.40 -6.89 24.74
N THR A 584 33.74 -6.79 25.88
CA THR A 584 33.23 -7.94 26.62
C THR A 584 31.77 -8.24 26.25
N LYS A 585 31.38 -9.52 26.32
CA LYS A 585 29.98 -9.94 26.16
C LYS A 585 29.05 -9.39 27.24
N ASP A 586 29.60 -8.95 28.38
CA ASP A 586 28.82 -8.36 29.47
C ASP A 586 28.21 -7.01 29.09
N ILE A 587 28.79 -6.28 28.13
CA ILE A 587 28.29 -4.98 27.67
C ILE A 587 27.80 -5.01 26.22
N MET A 588 28.40 -5.85 25.36
CA MET A 588 27.98 -6.08 23.98
C MET A 588 28.00 -7.59 23.69
N PRO A 589 26.88 -8.31 23.87
CA PRO A 589 26.84 -9.78 23.75
C PRO A 589 27.29 -10.34 22.39
N ASP A 590 27.15 -9.55 21.32
CA ASP A 590 27.57 -9.86 19.95
C ASP A 590 28.78 -9.02 19.49
N TYR A 591 29.43 -8.32 20.43
CA TYR A 591 30.54 -7.40 20.21
C TYR A 591 30.23 -6.24 19.26
N LEU A 592 28.96 -5.86 19.10
CA LEU A 592 28.52 -4.73 18.29
C LEU A 592 27.40 -3.93 18.96
N HIS A 593 26.35 -4.62 19.40
CA HIS A 593 25.16 -4.00 19.95
C HIS A 593 25.20 -4.01 21.49
N PRO A 594 25.12 -2.84 22.14
CA PRO A 594 25.02 -2.78 23.58
C PRO A 594 23.82 -3.56 24.13
N ASN A 595 23.98 -4.16 25.30
CA ASN A 595 22.87 -4.53 26.18
C ASN A 595 22.61 -3.38 27.18
N GLU A 596 21.74 -3.60 28.16
CA GLU A 596 21.39 -2.60 29.18
C GLU A 596 22.64 -2.00 29.87
N LYS A 597 23.63 -2.81 30.24
CA LYS A 597 24.88 -2.32 30.85
C LYS A 597 25.70 -1.48 29.87
N GLY A 598 25.82 -1.92 28.61
CA GLY A 598 26.50 -1.13 27.59
C GLY A 598 25.79 0.20 27.31
N TYR A 599 24.45 0.22 27.31
CA TYR A 599 23.68 1.44 27.16
C TYR A 599 23.82 2.38 28.37
N ARG A 600 23.94 1.84 29.59
CA ARG A 600 24.28 2.63 30.78
C ARG A 600 25.61 3.35 30.61
N ILE A 601 26.65 2.65 30.13
CA ILE A 601 27.97 3.23 29.84
C ILE A 601 27.84 4.38 28.83
N TRP A 602 27.06 4.18 27.76
CA TRP A 602 26.77 5.24 26.79
C TRP A 602 26.13 6.45 27.49
N ALA A 603 25.01 6.25 28.20
CA ALA A 603 24.28 7.34 28.82
C ALA A 603 25.13 8.17 29.78
N GLU A 604 25.84 7.50 30.69
CA GLU A 604 26.71 8.16 31.67
C GLU A 604 27.88 8.90 31.01
N ALA A 605 28.46 8.34 29.94
CA ALA A 605 29.59 8.95 29.25
C ALA A 605 29.20 10.26 28.53
N ILE A 606 27.98 10.37 28.03
CA ILE A 606 27.53 11.58 27.30
C ILE A 606 26.80 12.58 28.18
N GLU A 607 26.32 12.16 29.36
CA GLU A 607 25.48 12.96 30.25
C GLU A 607 26.05 14.35 30.60
N PRO A 608 27.35 14.54 30.91
CA PRO A 608 27.89 15.87 31.17
C PRO A 608 27.74 16.81 29.96
N THR A 609 27.98 16.29 28.76
CA THR A 609 27.85 17.03 27.50
C THR A 609 26.39 17.30 27.18
N VAL A 610 25.50 16.32 27.38
CA VAL A 610 24.05 16.47 27.19
C VAL A 610 23.52 17.59 28.09
N LYS A 611 23.81 17.58 29.40
CA LYS A 611 23.40 18.64 30.34
C LYS A 611 23.87 20.02 29.89
N LYS A 612 25.16 20.15 29.55
CA LYS A 612 25.74 21.41 29.03
C LYS A 612 25.01 21.90 27.78
N LEU A 613 24.73 21.02 26.82
CA LEU A 613 24.08 21.39 25.56
C LEU A 613 22.59 21.71 25.77
N MET A 614 21.92 21.03 26.71
CA MET A 614 20.52 21.27 27.08
C MET A 614 20.32 22.50 27.99
N GLY A 615 21.38 22.96 28.66
CA GLY A 615 21.33 24.06 29.62
C GLY A 615 20.75 23.65 30.97
N GLU A 616 21.07 22.44 31.42
CA GLU A 616 20.59 21.83 32.68
C GLU A 616 21.56 21.98 33.85
#